data_AF-A0A1Y1ZMX7-F1
#
_entry.id   AF-A0A1Y1ZMX7-F1
#
_cell.length_a   1.000
_cell.length_b   1.000
_cell.length_c   1.000
_cell.angle_alpha   90.00
_cell.angle_beta   90.00
_cell.angle_gamma   90.00
#
_symmetry.space_group_name_H-M   'P 1'
#
loop_
_entity.id
_entity.type
_entity.pdbx_description
1 polymer ?
#
loop_
_entity_poly.entity_id
_entity_poly.type
_entity_poly.pdbx_seq_one_letter_code
_entity_poly.pdbx_strand_id
1 'polypeptide(L)'
;MCEKFKGLLEEKYFIDKSNIINDFNKLINRNSEKYVCITKPRRFGKTSIAAMLVMYYSKSIDSKEIFDKLKISKGKSSDNKEKNNEIKQYKEFQGKYYTLYLDFSSNVFSFKNLRSFISSINSKLKIDIEELFPNSKVLKDYDDDIVYNLKKLYLETDKKFILVIDEWDYKSPIKSLQIKNAIIILIF
;
A
#
# COMPACT_ATOMS: atom_id res chain seq x y z
N MET A 1 -5.15 -0.10 10.22
CA MET A 1 -5.85 -0.01 8.91
C MET A 1 -6.94 -1.05 8.74
N CYS A 2 -6.72 -2.33 9.07
CA CYS A 2 -7.75 -3.38 8.94
C CYS A 2 -9.02 -3.08 9.72
N GLU A 3 -8.89 -2.78 11.01
CA GLU A 3 -10.03 -2.41 11.87
C GLU A 3 -10.75 -1.18 11.35
N LYS A 4 -10.02 -0.23 10.74
CA LYS A 4 -10.62 0.94 10.10
C LYS A 4 -11.48 0.56 8.89
N PHE A 5 -11.02 -0.36 8.05
CA PHE A 5 -11.84 -0.83 6.92
C PHE A 5 -13.02 -1.71 7.37
N LYS A 6 -12.84 -2.58 8.36
CA LYS A 6 -13.93 -3.36 8.95
C LYS A 6 -15.01 -2.46 9.54
N GLY A 7 -14.63 -1.46 10.32
CA GLY A 7 -15.58 -0.48 10.86
C GLY A 7 -16.33 0.28 9.78
N LEU A 8 -15.66 0.64 8.66
CA LEU A 8 -16.33 1.25 7.50
C LEU A 8 -17.40 0.33 6.89
N LEU A 9 -17.17 -0.99 6.83
CA LEU A 9 -18.13 -1.96 6.30
C LEU A 9 -19.39 -2.09 7.17
N GLU A 10 -19.29 -1.75 8.46
CA GLU A 10 -20.38 -1.80 9.43
C GLU A 10 -21.19 -0.50 9.48
N GLU A 11 -20.73 0.57 8.80
CA GLU A 11 -21.44 1.85 8.77
C GLU A 11 -22.79 1.74 8.05
N LYS A 12 -23.84 2.31 8.66
CA LYS A 12 -25.21 2.35 8.10
C LYS A 12 -25.27 2.87 6.65
N TYR A 13 -24.38 3.79 6.30
CA TYR A 13 -24.35 4.44 4.99
C TYR A 13 -23.10 4.05 4.18
N PHE A 14 -22.57 2.83 4.38
CA PHE A 14 -21.44 2.34 3.61
C PHE A 14 -21.73 2.33 2.10
N ILE A 15 -20.84 2.96 1.34
CA ILE A 15 -20.86 2.93 -0.12
C ILE A 15 -19.66 2.12 -0.59
N ASP A 16 -19.93 0.98 -1.23
CA ASP A 16 -18.88 0.15 -1.81
C ASP A 16 -18.20 0.85 -3.00
N LYS A 17 -16.93 1.23 -2.76
CA LYS A 17 -15.99 1.86 -3.71
C LYS A 17 -14.85 0.93 -4.11
N SER A 18 -14.95 -0.37 -3.83
CA SER A 18 -13.90 -1.36 -4.09
C SER A 18 -13.49 -1.47 -5.57
N ASN A 19 -14.36 -1.07 -6.50
CA ASN A 19 -14.04 -1.02 -7.93
C ASN A 19 -12.83 -0.16 -8.29
N ILE A 20 -12.42 0.79 -7.43
CA ILE A 20 -11.17 1.54 -7.65
C ILE A 20 -9.95 0.62 -7.69
N ILE A 21 -9.99 -0.52 -7.00
CA ILE A 21 -8.92 -1.51 -6.97
C ILE A 21 -8.67 -2.11 -8.37
N ASN A 22 -9.70 -2.17 -9.25
CA ASN A 22 -9.50 -2.60 -10.63
C ASN A 22 -8.51 -1.70 -11.37
N ASP A 23 -8.52 -0.40 -11.11
CA ASP A 23 -7.58 0.53 -11.72
C ASP A 23 -6.16 0.31 -11.18
N PHE A 24 -6.03 0.13 -9.87
CA PHE A 24 -4.73 -0.19 -9.25
C PHE A 24 -4.15 -1.51 -9.76
N ASN A 25 -4.97 -2.55 -9.89
CA ASN A 25 -4.56 -3.86 -10.39
C ASN A 25 -3.96 -3.80 -11.81
N LYS A 26 -4.47 -2.91 -12.68
CA LYS A 26 -3.93 -2.70 -14.03
C LYS A 26 -2.49 -2.15 -14.03
N LEU A 27 -2.06 -1.55 -12.93
CA LEU A 27 -0.74 -0.90 -12.82
C LEU A 27 0.34 -1.83 -12.26
N ILE A 28 -0.04 -2.93 -11.61
CA ILE A 28 0.87 -3.77 -10.81
C ILE A 28 2.07 -4.33 -11.60
N ASN A 29 1.86 -4.62 -12.87
CA ASN A 29 2.88 -5.17 -13.76
C ASN A 29 3.39 -4.17 -14.80
N ARG A 30 3.04 -2.88 -14.70
CA ARG A 30 3.52 -1.84 -15.61
C ARG A 30 4.81 -1.23 -15.09
N ASN A 31 5.81 -1.06 -15.96
CA ASN A 31 7.14 -0.58 -15.55
C ASN A 31 7.22 0.94 -15.31
N SER A 32 6.45 1.74 -16.05
CA SER A 32 6.48 3.22 -16.00
C SER A 32 5.37 3.85 -15.14
N GLU A 33 4.33 3.10 -14.76
CA GLU A 33 3.09 3.63 -14.16
C GLU A 33 2.86 3.17 -12.71
N LYS A 34 3.94 2.91 -11.95
CA LYS A 34 3.87 2.36 -10.59
C LYS A 34 3.61 3.38 -9.48
N TYR A 35 3.49 4.66 -9.83
CA TYR A 35 3.28 5.75 -8.89
C TYR A 35 1.88 6.33 -9.12
N VAL A 36 1.01 6.18 -8.13
CA VAL A 36 -0.37 6.68 -8.20
C VAL A 36 -0.56 7.74 -7.13
N CYS A 37 -1.12 8.87 -7.53
CA CYS A 37 -1.50 9.95 -6.64
C CYS A 37 -3.03 10.04 -6.58
N ILE A 38 -3.59 9.91 -5.37
CA ILE A 38 -5.01 10.15 -5.11
C ILE A 38 -5.15 11.53 -4.47
N THR A 39 -5.54 12.53 -5.27
CA THR A 39 -5.82 13.88 -4.77
C THR A 39 -7.31 14.03 -4.46
N LYS A 40 -7.66 14.29 -3.21
CA LYS A 40 -9.05 14.59 -2.82
C LYS A 40 -9.10 15.66 -1.72
N PRO A 41 -10.17 16.48 -1.64
CA PRO A 41 -10.30 17.42 -0.54
C PRO A 41 -10.35 16.72 0.83
N ARG A 42 -10.06 17.47 1.91
CA ARG A 42 -10.14 16.98 3.28
C ARG A 42 -11.53 16.39 3.57
N ARG A 43 -11.58 15.24 4.26
CA ARG A 43 -12.80 14.46 4.59
C ARG A 43 -13.49 13.71 3.44
N PHE A 44 -12.90 13.61 2.26
CA PHE A 44 -13.49 12.86 1.13
C PHE A 44 -13.13 11.35 1.10
N GLY A 45 -12.87 10.76 2.26
CA GLY A 45 -12.67 9.31 2.40
C GLY A 45 -11.34 8.79 1.85
N LYS A 46 -10.29 9.61 1.88
CA LYS A 46 -8.93 9.25 1.44
C LYS A 46 -8.34 8.12 2.25
N THR A 47 -8.30 8.27 3.58
CA THR A 47 -7.85 7.19 4.46
C THR A 47 -8.75 5.96 4.40
N SER A 48 -10.03 6.09 4.03
CA SER A 48 -10.89 4.93 3.76
C SER A 48 -10.41 4.12 2.56
N ILE A 49 -9.98 4.80 1.49
CA ILE A 49 -9.36 4.15 0.32
C ILE A 49 -8.01 3.54 0.72
N ALA A 50 -7.20 4.24 1.50
CA ALA A 50 -5.95 3.71 2.04
C ALA A 50 -6.18 2.40 2.81
N ALA A 51 -7.17 2.38 3.70
CA ALA A 51 -7.50 1.23 4.54
C ALA A 51 -7.95 0.05 3.69
N MET A 52 -8.79 0.31 2.69
CA MET A 52 -9.25 -0.67 1.72
C MET A 52 -8.09 -1.28 0.91
N LEU A 53 -7.19 -0.45 0.38
CA LEU A 53 -6.04 -0.91 -0.40
C LEU A 53 -5.07 -1.74 0.45
N VAL A 54 -4.76 -1.27 1.67
CA VAL A 54 -3.93 -2.03 2.61
C VAL A 54 -4.55 -3.39 2.90
N MET A 55 -5.85 -3.43 3.22
CA MET A 55 -6.53 -4.68 3.54
C MET A 55 -6.65 -5.63 2.34
N TYR A 56 -6.79 -5.11 1.13
CA TYR A 56 -6.89 -5.90 -0.09
C TYR A 56 -5.57 -6.57 -0.49
N TYR A 57 -4.46 -5.81 -0.46
CA TYR A 57 -3.18 -6.28 -0.98
C TYR A 57 -2.34 -7.07 0.02
N SER A 58 -2.49 -6.79 1.31
CA SER A 58 -1.62 -7.33 2.36
C SER A 58 -1.68 -8.85 2.47
N LYS A 59 -0.52 -9.48 2.35
CA LYS A 59 -0.35 -10.93 2.43
C LYS A 59 -0.64 -11.52 3.81
N SER A 60 -0.44 -10.75 4.88
CA SER A 60 -0.67 -11.19 6.26
C SER A 60 -2.13 -11.10 6.71
N ILE A 61 -3.04 -10.63 5.84
CA ILE A 61 -4.44 -10.39 6.18
C ILE A 61 -5.32 -11.29 5.32
N ASP A 62 -6.07 -12.18 5.95
CA ASP A 62 -7.14 -12.92 5.26
C ASP A 62 -8.36 -12.00 5.09
N SER A 63 -8.42 -11.35 3.93
CA SER A 63 -9.52 -10.45 3.55
C SER A 63 -10.41 -11.05 2.46
N LYS A 64 -10.25 -12.34 2.13
CA LYS A 64 -10.89 -12.94 0.96
C LYS A 64 -12.40 -12.88 1.03
N GLU A 65 -12.97 -13.36 2.13
CA GLU A 65 -14.42 -13.40 2.34
C GLU A 65 -15.06 -12.01 2.33
N ILE A 66 -14.30 -10.98 2.71
CA ILE A 66 -14.75 -9.60 2.72
C ILE A 66 -14.87 -9.09 1.29
N PHE A 67 -13.81 -9.18 0.49
CA PHE A 67 -13.83 -8.64 -0.86
C PHE A 67 -14.61 -9.50 -1.87
N ASP A 68 -14.81 -10.79 -1.60
CA ASP A 68 -15.69 -11.66 -2.40
C ASP A 68 -17.16 -11.15 -2.38
N LYS A 69 -17.55 -10.39 -1.35
CA LYS A 69 -18.88 -9.77 -1.23
C LYS A 69 -18.96 -8.38 -1.85
N LEU A 70 -17.83 -7.75 -2.18
CA LEU A 70 -17.75 -6.39 -2.71
C LEU A 70 -17.72 -6.38 -4.24
N LYS A 71 -18.00 -5.21 -4.83
CA LYS A 71 -18.07 -4.97 -6.28
C LYS A 71 -16.80 -5.37 -7.03
N ILE A 72 -15.62 -5.22 -6.41
CA ILE A 72 -14.34 -5.58 -7.02
C ILE A 72 -14.32 -7.02 -7.56
N SER A 73 -14.92 -7.97 -6.84
CA SER A 73 -14.97 -9.38 -7.22
C SER A 73 -15.74 -9.65 -8.53
N LYS A 74 -16.56 -8.69 -8.97
CA LYS A 74 -17.44 -8.79 -10.13
C LYS A 74 -16.89 -8.06 -11.36
N GLY A 75 -15.76 -7.34 -11.24
CA GLY A 75 -15.29 -6.41 -12.27
C GLY A 75 -16.19 -5.18 -12.42
N LYS A 76 -15.68 -4.13 -13.04
CA LYS A 76 -16.40 -2.87 -13.27
C LYS A 76 -16.67 -2.55 -14.74
N SER A 77 -15.91 -3.13 -15.68
CA SER A 77 -16.07 -2.83 -17.11
C SER A 77 -17.39 -3.38 -17.67
N SER A 78 -17.97 -2.65 -18.62
CA SER A 78 -19.11 -3.11 -19.42
C SER A 78 -18.69 -4.05 -20.56
N ASP A 79 -17.42 -3.99 -20.96
CA ASP A 79 -16.86 -4.93 -21.93
C ASP A 79 -16.59 -6.29 -21.26
N ASN A 80 -17.14 -7.36 -21.82
CA ASN A 80 -17.05 -8.70 -21.23
C ASN A 80 -15.61 -9.20 -21.13
N LYS A 81 -14.75 -8.88 -22.10
CA LYS A 81 -13.36 -9.34 -22.11
C LYS A 81 -12.56 -8.63 -21.03
N GLU A 82 -12.69 -7.31 -20.92
CA GLU A 82 -12.04 -6.52 -19.88
C GLU A 82 -12.56 -6.89 -18.49
N LYS A 83 -13.88 -7.07 -18.33
CA LYS A 83 -14.50 -7.50 -17.07
C LYS A 83 -13.95 -8.84 -16.58
N ASN A 84 -13.82 -9.82 -17.48
CA ASN A 84 -13.23 -11.12 -17.14
C ASN A 84 -11.76 -10.97 -16.71
N ASN A 85 -11.01 -10.06 -17.35
CA ASN A 85 -9.64 -9.76 -16.94
C ASN A 85 -9.59 -9.09 -15.55
N GLU A 86 -10.49 -8.15 -15.25
CA GLU A 86 -10.60 -7.51 -13.93
C GLU A 86 -10.89 -8.55 -12.82
N ILE A 87 -11.83 -9.48 -13.07
CA ILE A 87 -12.15 -10.57 -12.12
C ILE A 87 -10.95 -11.52 -11.93
N LYS A 88 -10.18 -11.78 -13.00
CA LYS A 88 -8.95 -12.59 -12.91
C LYS A 88 -7.89 -11.87 -12.06
N GLN A 89 -7.64 -10.60 -12.36
CA GLN A 89 -6.68 -9.77 -11.62
C GLN A 89 -7.06 -9.60 -10.15
N TYR A 90 -8.36 -9.52 -9.85
CA TYR A 90 -8.87 -9.53 -8.49
C TYR A 90 -8.29 -10.72 -7.70
N LYS A 91 -8.50 -11.95 -8.21
CA LYS A 91 -8.00 -13.17 -7.55
C LYS A 91 -6.49 -13.27 -7.56
N GLU A 92 -5.85 -12.77 -8.61
CA GLU A 92 -4.39 -12.82 -8.77
C GLU A 92 -3.66 -11.98 -7.72
N PHE A 93 -4.18 -10.79 -7.39
CA PHE A 93 -3.45 -9.80 -6.59
C PHE A 93 -3.90 -9.70 -5.13
N GLN A 94 -5.09 -10.20 -4.80
CA GLN A 94 -5.62 -10.18 -3.45
C GLN A 94 -4.72 -10.96 -2.47
N GLY A 95 -4.32 -10.29 -1.39
CA GLY A 95 -3.53 -10.89 -0.31
C GLY A 95 -2.18 -11.45 -0.77
N LYS A 96 -1.56 -10.88 -1.81
CA LYS A 96 -0.28 -11.39 -2.37
C LYS A 96 0.93 -10.52 -2.07
N TYR A 97 0.76 -9.32 -1.54
CA TYR A 97 1.84 -8.34 -1.42
C TYR A 97 2.19 -8.01 0.03
N TYR A 98 3.47 -7.81 0.29
CA TYR A 98 3.90 -7.11 1.50
C TYR A 98 3.51 -5.65 1.34
N THR A 99 2.62 -5.17 2.21
CA THR A 99 2.05 -3.82 2.11
C THR A 99 2.49 -2.98 3.29
N LEU A 100 3.15 -1.86 3.01
CA LEU A 100 3.62 -0.90 3.99
C LEU A 100 2.68 0.30 3.98
N TYR A 101 2.16 0.67 5.16
CA TYR A 101 1.33 1.86 5.32
C TYR A 101 2.10 2.91 6.12
N LEU A 102 2.30 4.08 5.53
CA LEU A 102 2.97 5.22 6.16
C LEU A 102 1.95 6.35 6.36
N ASP A 103 1.71 6.73 7.61
CA ASP A 103 0.85 7.85 7.98
C ASP A 103 1.70 9.05 8.40
N PHE A 104 1.62 10.13 7.62
CA PHE A 104 2.33 11.38 7.89
C PHE A 104 1.48 12.40 8.67
N SER A 105 0.22 12.11 9.01
CA SER A 105 -0.70 13.06 9.65
C SER A 105 -0.45 13.28 11.14
N SER A 106 -0.12 12.21 11.87
CA SER A 106 -0.21 12.18 13.33
C SER A 106 1.15 12.15 14.02
N ASN A 107 2.13 11.48 13.40
CA ASN A 107 3.43 11.23 14.02
C ASN A 107 4.53 12.20 13.61
N VAL A 108 4.37 13.02 12.57
CA VAL A 108 5.46 13.90 12.12
C VAL A 108 5.80 14.97 13.17
N PHE A 109 4.81 15.47 13.91
CA PHE A 109 4.99 16.49 14.93
C PHE A 109 5.71 16.00 16.20
N SER A 110 5.76 14.69 16.45
CA SER A 110 6.50 14.14 17.60
C SER A 110 8.01 14.05 17.35
N PHE A 111 8.48 14.32 16.13
CA PHE A 111 9.90 14.29 15.79
C PHE A 111 10.46 15.70 15.59
N LYS A 112 11.71 15.90 16.05
CA LYS A 112 12.42 17.18 15.93
C LYS A 112 12.61 17.62 14.47
N ASN A 113 12.75 16.66 13.55
CA ASN A 113 12.90 16.90 12.13
C ASN A 113 12.49 15.67 11.33
N LEU A 114 12.31 15.86 10.01
CA LEU A 114 11.92 14.82 9.08
C LEU A 114 12.89 13.64 9.02
N ARG A 115 14.20 13.89 9.16
CA ARG A 115 15.21 12.82 9.13
C ARG A 115 14.98 11.85 10.30
N SER A 116 14.71 12.36 11.50
CA SER A 116 14.38 11.54 12.66
C SER A 116 13.09 10.73 12.46
N PHE A 117 12.08 11.30 11.79
CA PHE A 117 10.84 10.58 11.46
C PHE A 117 11.10 9.43 10.48
N ILE A 118 11.81 9.70 9.38
CA ILE A 118 12.17 8.67 8.37
C ILE A 118 13.03 7.58 9.01
N SER A 119 13.98 7.93 9.87
CA SER A 119 14.80 6.95 10.59
C SER A 119 13.97 6.08 11.55
N SER A 120 12.93 6.65 12.18
CA SER A 120 11.98 5.88 12.98
C SER A 120 11.17 4.88 12.13
N ILE A 121 10.70 5.30 10.95
CA ILE A 121 10.03 4.38 10.00
C ILE A 121 11.00 3.28 9.58
N ASN A 122 12.23 3.64 9.20
CA ASN A 122 13.23 2.68 8.74
C ASN A 122 13.62 1.68 9.84
N SER A 123 13.66 2.12 11.10
CA SER A 123 13.89 1.26 12.27
C SER A 123 12.73 0.27 12.49
N LYS A 124 11.47 0.71 12.32
CA LYS A 124 10.31 -0.19 12.38
C LYS A 124 10.32 -1.21 11.25
N LEU A 125 10.64 -0.77 10.03
CA LEU A 125 10.80 -1.67 8.89
C LEU A 125 11.88 -2.73 9.14
N LYS A 126 12.98 -2.37 9.83
CA LYS A 126 14.01 -3.34 10.21
C LYS A 126 13.42 -4.47 11.06
N ILE A 127 12.65 -4.13 12.10
CA ILE A 127 11.98 -5.10 12.98
C ILE A 127 11.06 -6.00 12.15
N ASP A 128 10.24 -5.43 11.28
CA ASP A 128 9.35 -6.21 10.40
C ASP A 128 10.14 -7.19 9.50
N ILE A 129 11.32 -6.78 9.00
CA ILE A 129 12.19 -7.64 8.19
C ILE A 129 12.83 -8.74 9.04
N GLU A 130 13.24 -8.45 10.28
CA GLU A 130 13.78 -9.45 11.21
C GLU A 130 12.75 -10.55 11.50
N GLU A 131 11.49 -10.18 11.69
CA GLU A 131 10.39 -11.12 11.93
C GLU A 131 10.03 -11.94 10.69
N LEU A 132 9.94 -11.30 9.52
CA LEU A 132 9.49 -11.94 8.27
C LEU A 132 10.60 -12.69 7.53
N PHE A 133 11.84 -12.22 7.65
CA PHE A 133 13.02 -12.70 6.92
C PHE A 133 14.26 -12.73 7.82
N PRO A 134 14.27 -13.52 8.91
CA PRO A 134 15.33 -13.49 9.94
C PRO A 134 16.74 -13.79 9.40
N ASN A 135 16.84 -14.50 8.28
CA ASN A 135 18.12 -14.86 7.65
C ASN A 135 18.53 -13.90 6.50
N SER A 136 17.81 -12.79 6.32
CA SER A 136 18.05 -11.83 5.24
C SER A 136 19.43 -11.18 5.36
N LYS A 137 20.18 -11.14 4.26
CA LYS A 137 21.48 -10.45 4.19
C LYS A 137 21.33 -8.93 4.35
N VAL A 138 20.14 -8.38 4.13
CA VAL A 138 19.83 -6.96 4.39
C VAL A 138 20.09 -6.60 5.85
N LEU A 139 19.82 -7.52 6.79
CA LEU A 139 19.92 -7.26 8.22
C LEU A 139 21.36 -7.07 8.72
N LYS A 140 22.35 -7.67 8.02
CA LYS A 140 23.76 -7.58 8.40
C LYS A 140 24.35 -6.18 8.21
N ASP A 141 23.96 -5.51 7.14
CA ASP A 141 24.45 -4.17 6.77
C ASP A 141 23.26 -3.20 6.68
N TYR A 142 22.32 -3.29 7.61
CA TYR A 142 21.11 -2.47 7.59
C TYR A 142 21.46 -1.01 7.85
N ASP A 143 21.25 -0.15 6.85
CA ASP A 143 21.59 1.28 6.90
C ASP A 143 20.36 2.14 7.25
N ASP A 144 20.57 3.41 7.60
CA ASP A 144 19.52 4.42 7.74
C ASP A 144 18.95 4.92 6.39
N ASP A 145 18.89 4.03 5.39
CA ASP A 145 18.33 4.28 4.06
C ASP A 145 17.27 3.23 3.70
N ILE A 146 16.01 3.61 3.91
CA ILE A 146 14.84 2.76 3.60
C ILE A 146 14.76 2.35 2.13
N VAL A 147 15.18 3.20 1.20
CA VAL A 147 15.12 2.91 -0.25
C VAL A 147 16.16 1.86 -0.60
N TYR A 148 17.38 2.01 -0.08
CA TYR A 148 18.45 1.03 -0.24
C TYR A 148 18.05 -0.32 0.34
N ASN A 149 17.54 -0.35 1.58
CA ASN A 149 17.15 -1.58 2.27
C ASN A 149 16.04 -2.34 1.53
N LEU A 150 14.98 -1.63 1.11
CA LEU A 150 13.89 -2.24 0.32
C LEU A 150 14.38 -2.77 -1.03
N LYS A 151 15.32 -2.07 -1.69
CA LYS A 151 15.91 -2.52 -2.95
C LYS A 151 16.74 -3.79 -2.75
N LYS A 152 17.60 -3.84 -1.71
CA LYS A 152 18.42 -5.02 -1.39
C LYS A 152 17.52 -6.21 -1.02
N LEU A 153 16.45 -5.97 -0.25
CA LEU A 153 15.47 -6.99 0.11
C LEU A 153 14.74 -7.54 -1.11
N TYR A 154 14.34 -6.68 -2.06
CA TYR A 154 13.77 -7.12 -3.33
C TYR A 154 14.76 -8.00 -4.11
N LEU A 155 16.02 -7.57 -4.26
CA LEU A 155 17.02 -8.35 -5.01
C LEU A 155 17.31 -9.72 -4.39
N GLU A 156 17.19 -9.83 -3.07
CA GLU A 156 17.39 -11.08 -2.35
C GLU A 156 16.16 -12.01 -2.40
N THR A 157 14.96 -11.46 -2.33
CA THR A 157 13.72 -12.24 -2.11
C THR A 157 12.80 -12.33 -3.33
N ASP A 158 13.05 -11.49 -4.35
CA ASP A 158 12.17 -11.20 -5.48
C ASP A 158 10.72 -10.86 -5.08
N LYS A 159 10.53 -10.33 -3.86
CA LYS A 159 9.22 -9.93 -3.35
C LYS A 159 8.94 -8.48 -3.66
N LYS A 160 7.85 -8.22 -4.40
CA LYS A 160 7.33 -6.86 -4.64
C LYS A 160 6.61 -6.34 -3.40
N PHE A 161 6.71 -5.03 -3.18
CA PHE A 161 6.05 -4.32 -2.09
C PHE A 161 5.00 -3.35 -2.63
N ILE A 162 3.94 -3.14 -1.85
CA ILE A 162 2.98 -2.05 -2.07
C ILE A 162 3.17 -1.04 -0.94
N LEU A 163 3.45 0.21 -1.30
CA LEU A 163 3.64 1.29 -0.35
C LEU A 163 2.44 2.23 -0.43
N VAL A 164 1.70 2.36 0.65
CA VAL A 164 0.59 3.31 0.77
C VAL A 164 1.03 4.42 1.71
N ILE A 165 1.09 5.66 1.21
CA ILE A 165 1.48 6.84 1.96
C ILE A 165 0.29 7.77 2.08
N ASP A 166 -0.12 8.10 3.31
CA ASP A 166 -1.25 8.98 3.61
C ASP A 166 -0.75 10.33 4.14
N GLU A 167 -1.43 11.41 3.74
CA GLU A 167 -1.20 12.80 4.20
C GLU A 167 0.22 13.32 3.85
N TRP A 168 0.62 13.11 2.60
CA TRP A 168 1.91 13.56 2.04
C TRP A 168 2.02 15.08 1.82
N ASP A 169 0.92 15.82 1.88
CA ASP A 169 0.85 17.27 1.62
C ASP A 169 1.55 18.13 2.70
N TYR A 170 2.04 17.52 3.78
CA TYR A 170 2.90 18.19 4.76
C TYR A 170 4.29 18.49 4.17
N LYS A 171 4.45 19.69 3.58
CA LYS A 171 5.70 20.36 3.14
C LYS A 171 6.97 19.50 3.31
N SER A 172 7.17 18.53 2.43
CA SER A 172 8.32 17.61 2.50
C SER A 172 9.17 17.66 1.23
N PRO A 173 10.51 17.75 1.33
CA PRO A 173 11.44 17.81 0.21
C PRO A 173 11.77 16.43 -0.39
N ILE A 174 11.03 15.37 -0.06
CA ILE A 174 11.29 14.00 -0.57
C ILE A 174 10.81 13.91 -2.03
N LYS A 175 11.57 14.52 -2.94
CA LYS A 175 11.38 14.39 -4.39
C LYS A 175 11.93 13.08 -4.95
N SER A 176 12.51 12.20 -4.14
CA SER A 176 13.40 11.13 -4.63
C SER A 176 13.08 9.71 -4.16
N LEU A 177 11.89 9.41 -3.61
CA LEU A 177 11.49 8.03 -3.30
C LEU A 177 11.13 7.26 -4.59
N GLN A 178 12.14 7.01 -5.43
CA GLN A 178 12.03 6.18 -6.63
C GLN A 178 12.37 4.73 -6.28
N ILE A 179 11.38 3.99 -5.76
CA ILE A 179 11.53 2.55 -5.53
C ILE A 179 11.06 1.83 -6.81
N LYS A 180 12.00 1.43 -7.68
CA LYS A 180 11.69 0.74 -8.95
C LYS A 180 10.86 -0.55 -8.79
N ASN A 181 10.86 -1.12 -7.59
CA ASN A 181 10.30 -2.44 -7.28
C ASN A 181 9.12 -2.40 -6.30
N ALA A 182 8.57 -1.20 -6.06
CA ALA A 182 7.35 -1.02 -5.30
C ALA A 182 6.32 -0.27 -6.13
N ILE A 183 5.05 -0.55 -5.87
CA ILE A 183 3.96 0.33 -6.30
C ILE A 183 3.75 1.31 -5.18
N ILE A 184 3.91 2.59 -5.49
CA ILE A 184 3.74 3.67 -4.51
C ILE A 184 2.39 4.32 -4.76
N ILE A 185 1.52 4.22 -3.78
CA ILE A 185 0.21 4.86 -3.75
C ILE A 185 0.31 6.01 -2.76
N LEU A 186 0.38 7.22 -3.30
CA LEU A 186 0.37 8.47 -2.54
C LEU A 186 -1.07 8.94 -2.40
N ILE A 187 -1.49 9.25 -1.18
CA ILE A 187 -2.82 9.72 -0.85
C ILE A 187 -2.67 11.12 -0.23
N PHE A 188 -3.29 12.10 -0.90
CA PHE A 188 -3.20 13.54 -0.59
C PHE A 188 -4.52 14.08 -0.11
#